data_AF-A0AA48HNW0-F1
#
_entry.id   AF-A0AA48HNW0-F1
#
_cell.length_a   1.000
_cell.length_b   1.000
_cell.length_c   1.000
_cell.angle_alpha   90.00
_cell.angle_beta   90.00
_cell.angle_gamma   90.00
#
_symmetry.space_group_name_H-M   'P 1'
#
loop_
_entity.id
_entity.type
_entity.pdbx_description
1 polymer ?
#
loop_
_entity_poly.entity_id
_entity_poly.type
_entity_poly.pdbx_seq_one_letter_code
_entity_poly.pdbx_strand_id
1 'polypeptide(L)' 'MESELYRKAMSFFHDAKMTEKWLNHPCQLFDNATPLELYSTAEGRKKILNYLDTCNGESGSSLPK' A
#
# COMPACT_ATOMS: atom_id res chain seq x y z
N MET A 1 -0.26 -15.97 8.73
CA MET A 1 0.65 -15.81 7.58
C MET A 1 0.84 -14.32 7.36
N GLU A 2 2.07 -13.81 7.46
CA GLU A 2 2.37 -12.46 6.98
C GLU A 2 2.35 -12.47 5.44
N SER A 3 1.43 -11.71 4.85
CA SER A 3 1.35 -11.55 3.40
C SER A 3 2.54 -10.71 2.89
N GLU A 4 3.06 -11.02 1.70
CA GLU A 4 4.14 -10.24 1.05
C GLU A 4 3.84 -8.73 1.00
N LEU A 5 2.56 -8.39 0.77
CA LEU A 5 2.06 -7.02 0.81
C LEU A 5 2.32 -6.35 2.17
N TYR A 6 2.05 -7.04 3.28
CA TYR A 6 2.26 -6.50 4.61
C TYR A 6 3.74 -6.18 4.84
N ARG A 7 4.65 -7.07 4.43
CA ARG A 7 6.09 -6.84 4.56
C ARG A 7 6.57 -5.63 3.75
N LYS A 8 6.10 -5.48 2.51
CA LYS A 8 6.44 -4.31 1.67
C LYS A 8 5.86 -3.02 2.23
N ALA A 9 4.61 -3.02 2.66
CA ALA A 9 3.98 -1.86 3.28
C ALA A 9 4.64 -1.50 4.62
N MET A 10 4.99 -2.49 5.45
CA MET A 10 5.72 -2.29 6.70
C MET A 10 7.13 -1.71 6.45
N SER A 11 7.81 -2.17 5.41
CA SER A 11 9.09 -1.59 5.00
C SER A 11 8.97 -0.16 4.47
N PHE A 12 7.78 0.26 4.03
CA PHE A 12 7.53 1.60 3.50
C PHE A 12 7.12 2.57 4.62
N PHE A 13 6.17 2.18 5.47
CA PHE A 13 5.66 3.03 6.54
C PHE A 13 6.53 3.00 7.81
N HIS A 14 7.36 1.96 7.99
CA HIS A 14 8.14 1.69 9.20
C HIS A 14 7.32 1.68 10.51
N ASP A 15 5.99 1.59 10.40
CA ASP A 15 5.06 1.61 11.52
C ASP A 15 3.93 0.61 11.26
N ALA A 16 3.76 -0.31 12.21
CA ALA A 16 2.81 -1.42 12.08
C ALA A 16 1.36 -0.92 12.08
N LYS A 17 1.03 0.07 12.90
CA LYS A 17 -0.34 0.61 13.00
C LYS A 17 -0.74 1.37 11.74
N MET A 18 0.16 2.18 11.19
CA MET A 18 -0.02 2.85 9.89
C MET A 18 -0.15 1.83 8.77
N THR A 19 0.69 0.79 8.77
CA THR A 19 0.63 -0.29 7.78
C THR A 19 -0.74 -0.99 7.81
N GLU A 20 -1.18 -1.44 8.98
CA GLU A 20 -2.49 -2.08 9.14
C GLU A 20 -3.63 -1.14 8.77
N LYS A 21 -3.56 0.14 9.19
CA LYS A 21 -4.56 1.13 8.83
C LYS A 21 -4.63 1.31 7.32
N TRP A 22 -3.50 1.52 6.65
CA TRP A 22 -3.45 1.70 5.20
C TRP A 22 -4.00 0.48 4.47
N LEU A 23 -3.60 -0.74 4.88
CA LEU A 23 -4.05 -1.98 4.24
C LEU A 23 -5.57 -2.17 4.29
N ASN A 24 -6.22 -1.71 5.36
CA ASN A 24 -7.66 -1.85 5.58
C ASN A 24 -8.45 -0.56 5.29
N HIS A 25 -7.79 0.52 4.88
CA HIS A 25 -8.45 1.78 4.59
C HIS A 25 -8.66 1.91 3.08
N PRO A 26 -9.90 2.18 2.63
CA PRO A 26 -10.16 2.43 1.22
C PRO A 26 -9.42 3.69 0.78
N CYS A 27 -8.80 3.64 -0.40
CA CYS A 27 -8.04 4.77 -0.93
C CYS A 27 -8.66 5.23 -2.25
N GLN A 28 -8.85 6.54 -2.41
CA GLN A 28 -9.37 7.11 -3.66
C GLN A 28 -8.47 6.82 -4.87
N LEU A 29 -7.15 6.71 -4.65
CA LEU A 29 -6.19 6.30 -5.68
C LEU A 29 -6.43 4.86 -6.19
N PHE A 30 -7.16 4.06 -5.44
CA PHE A 30 -7.48 2.67 -5.73
C PHE A 30 -8.99 2.48 -5.92
N ASP A 31 -9.68 3.48 -6.50
CA ASP A 31 -11.11 3.43 -6.78
C ASP A 31 -11.97 3.17 -5.52
N ASN A 32 -11.53 3.72 -4.37
CA ASN A 32 -12.12 3.47 -3.04
C ASN A 32 -12.08 2.01 -2.57
N ALA A 33 -11.27 1.15 -3.18
CA ALA A 33 -10.98 -0.18 -2.67
C ALA A 33 -9.85 -0.13 -1.63
N THR A 34 -9.83 -1.10 -0.72
CA THR A 34 -8.70 -1.27 0.20
C THR A 34 -7.50 -1.87 -0.54
N PRO A 35 -6.26 -1.54 -0.13
CA PRO A 35 -5.07 -2.19 -0.67
C PRO A 35 -5.12 -3.71 -0.61
N LEU A 36 -5.72 -4.26 0.44
CA LEU A 36 -5.84 -5.70 0.67
C LEU A 36 -6.82 -6.36 -0.32
N GLU A 37 -7.94 -5.72 -0.62
CA GLU A 37 -8.87 -6.17 -1.66
C GLU A 37 -8.26 -6.06 -3.05
N LEU A 38 -7.65 -4.91 -3.35
CA LEU A 38 -7.06 -4.64 -4.66
C LEU A 38 -5.95 -5.66 -4.99
N TYR A 39 -5.13 -6.00 -4.00
CA TYR A 39 -4.03 -6.96 -4.13
C TYR A 39 -4.47 -8.40 -4.44
N SER A 40 -5.76 -8.72 -4.26
CA SER A 40 -6.32 -10.01 -4.68
C SER A 40 -6.42 -10.16 -6.20
N THR A 41 -6.34 -9.05 -6.95
CA THR A 41 -6.34 -9.05 -8.42
C THR A 41 -4.92 -8.85 -8.96
N ALA A 42 -4.63 -9.43 -10.14
CA ALA A 42 -3.32 -9.27 -10.78
C ALA A 42 -2.99 -7.79 -11.11
N GLU A 43 -4.01 -7.04 -11.51
CA GLU A 43 -3.88 -5.63 -11.87
C GLU A 43 -3.70 -4.75 -10.62
N GLY A 44 -4.50 -5.00 -9.58
CA GLY A 44 -4.36 -4.31 -8.31
C GLY A 44 -3.04 -4.59 -7.60
N ARG A 45 -2.54 -5.84 -7.65
CA ARG A 45 -1.20 -6.19 -7.18
C ARG A 45 -0.13 -5.33 -7.87
N LYS A 46 -0.19 -5.17 -9.20
CA LYS A 46 0.76 -4.30 -9.92
C LYS A 46 0.65 -2.84 -9.48
N LYS A 47 -0.56 -2.29 -9.37
CA LYS A 47 -0.78 -0.89 -8.92
C LYS A 47 -0.21 -0.65 -7.53
N ILE A 48 -0.49 -1.56 -6.59
CA ILE A 48 -0.03 -1.50 -5.20
C ILE A 48 1.48 -1.59 -5.11
N LEU A 49 2.08 -2.56 -5.80
CA LEU A 49 3.53 -2.72 -5.83
C LEU A 49 4.21 -1.51 -6.47
N ASN A 50 3.66 -0.98 -7.56
CA ASN A 50 4.18 0.22 -8.21
C ASN A 50 4.07 1.45 -7.30
N TYR A 51 2.98 1.61 -6.56
CA TYR A 51 2.82 2.68 -5.55
C TYR A 51 3.90 2.60 -4.48
N LEU A 52 4.10 1.41 -3.89
CA LEU A 52 5.12 1.19 -2.86
C LEU A 52 6.54 1.38 -3.42
N ASP A 53 6.80 1.01 -4.67
CA ASP A 53 8.11 1.16 -5.32
C ASP A 53 8.41 2.63 -5.70
N THR A 54 7.43 3.32 -6.29
CA THR A 54 7.56 4.71 -6.74
C THR A 54 7.76 5.65 -5.55
N CYS A 55 7.00 5.46 -4.47
CA CYS A 55 7.18 6.28 -3.28
C CYS A 55 8.43 5.91 -2.47
N ASN A 56 8.98 4.69 -2.61
CA ASN A 56 10.23 4.30 -1.95
C ASN A 56 11.47 4.80 -2.71
N GLY A 57 11.32 5.12 -4.01
CA GLY A 57 12.37 5.71 -4.85
C GLY A 57 12.50 7.24 -4.74
N GLU A 58 11.41 7.96 -4.44
CA GLU A 58 11.44 9.41 -4.21
C GLU A 58 11.22 9.74 -2.73
N SER A 59 12.32 10.01 -2.04
CA SER A 59 12.34 10.63 -0.71
C SER A 59 11.78 12.06 -0.83
N GLY A 60 10.45 12.22 -0.85
CA GLY A 60 9.86 13.55 -1.04
C GLY A 60 8.33 13.59 -1.13
N SER A 61 7.70 13.57 0.04
CA SER A 61 6.44 14.27 0.34
C SER A 61 5.10 13.65 -0.10
N SER A 62 4.28 13.42 0.92
CA SER A 62 2.81 13.35 0.94
C SER A 62 2.19 11.97 0.73
N LEU A 63 1.89 11.32 1.86
CA LEU A 63 0.68 10.51 1.98
C LEU A 63 -0.52 11.33 1.46
N PRO A 64 -1.41 10.77 0.63
CA PRO A 64 -2.66 11.45 0.31
C PRO A 64 -3.43 11.67 1.62
N LYS A 65 -3.78 12.94 1.84
CA LYS A 65 -4.47 13.44 3.04
C LYS A 65 -5.93 12.98 3.07
#